data_AF-A0A249NU70-F1
#
_entry.id   AF-A0A249NU70-F1
#
_cell.length_a   1.000
_cell.length_b   1.000
_cell.length_c   1.000
_cell.angle_alpha   90.00
_cell.angle_beta   90.00
_cell.angle_gamma   90.00
#
_symmetry.space_group_name_H-M   'P 1'
#
loop_
_entity.id
_entity.type
_entity.pdbx_description
1 polymer ?
#
loop_
_entity_poly.entity_id
_entity_poly.type
_entity_poly.pdbx_seq_one_letter_code
_entity_poly.pdbx_strand_id
1 'polypeptide(L)'
;MPSCAVIDLPIRSTQQSRIKPPQSMRCYVTIRFESRTMPLFPKGLLIGAALLTGGFAKSAPADAAGTSCRNVSHRGEDYIACSFDPAASDIRLYNKDHAGVPFRSFKALSLELRHRDEYLVFAMNGGMYHEDLSPVGLHIEEGGEQAPLNTNPGWGNFHLLPNGVFYVTDGKAGVMAAEAYRDAGITPRFATQSGPMLVIDGKLHPRFLPDSDSFKTRNGVGVTTEGQVVFAVSKRPVRFHDFATLFRDALDCPNALFLDGTISSLYAPEINRHDRLFPLGPIIAVVARFPH
;
A
#
# COMPACT_ATOMS: atom_id res chain seq x y z
N MET A 1 -5.01 -26.24 -47.52
CA MET A 1 -4.66 -25.09 -48.38
C MET A 1 -5.30 -25.36 -49.73
N PRO A 2 -6.26 -24.54 -50.16
CA PRO A 2 -6.06 -23.16 -50.63
C PRO A 2 -7.01 -22.20 -49.88
N SER A 3 -7.09 -20.89 -50.06
CA SER A 3 -6.26 -19.81 -50.61
C SER A 3 -7.04 -18.56 -50.15
N CYS A 4 -6.40 -17.65 -49.40
CA CYS A 4 -7.04 -16.40 -48.97
C CYS A 4 -7.11 -15.44 -50.16
N ALA A 5 -8.32 -15.09 -50.59
CA ALA A 5 -8.54 -13.95 -51.47
C ALA A 5 -8.67 -12.69 -50.61
N VAL A 6 -7.73 -11.77 -50.78
CA VAL A 6 -7.77 -10.40 -50.27
C VAL A 6 -8.64 -9.60 -51.25
N ILE A 7 -9.66 -8.92 -50.74
CA ILE A 7 -10.48 -7.97 -51.51
C ILE A 7 -10.27 -6.59 -50.89
N ASP A 8 -9.52 -5.75 -51.57
CA ASP A 8 -9.47 -4.31 -51.35
C ASP A 8 -10.69 -3.65 -52.03
N LEU A 9 -11.41 -2.81 -51.30
CA LEU A 9 -12.46 -1.95 -51.86
C LEU A 9 -12.26 -0.49 -51.41
N PRO A 10 -12.47 0.49 -52.32
CA PRO A 10 -12.01 1.86 -52.16
C PRO A 10 -12.94 2.77 -51.37
N ILE A 11 -12.35 3.87 -50.89
CA ILE A 11 -12.94 4.96 -50.11
C ILE A 11 -13.80 5.87 -50.99
N ARG A 12 -15.10 5.98 -50.70
CA ARG A 12 -15.95 7.21 -50.67
C ARG A 12 -17.43 6.83 -50.73
N SER A 13 -18.19 7.21 -49.71
CA SER A 13 -19.47 7.92 -49.84
C SER A 13 -20.21 7.91 -48.49
N THR A 14 -20.67 9.09 -48.12
CA THR A 14 -21.55 9.44 -47.01
C THR A 14 -22.89 8.71 -47.10
N GLN A 15 -23.19 7.84 -46.15
CA GLN A 15 -24.56 7.63 -45.68
C GLN A 15 -24.57 6.95 -44.31
N GLN A 16 -25.17 7.65 -43.35
CA GLN A 16 -25.32 7.24 -41.97
C GLN A 16 -26.54 6.31 -41.87
N SER A 17 -26.31 4.99 -41.88
CA SER A 17 -27.36 3.99 -41.63
C SER A 17 -27.12 3.31 -40.29
N ARG A 18 -28.13 3.39 -39.42
CA ARG A 18 -28.19 2.72 -38.12
C ARG A 18 -28.22 1.20 -38.35
N ILE A 19 -27.17 0.50 -37.93
CA ILE A 19 -27.17 -0.96 -37.83
C ILE A 19 -27.11 -1.33 -36.34
N LYS A 20 -28.17 -2.02 -35.91
CA LYS A 20 -28.41 -2.56 -34.57
C LYS A 20 -27.51 -3.80 -34.39
N PRO A 21 -26.74 -3.95 -33.30
CA PRO A 21 -25.93 -5.15 -33.10
C PRO A 21 -26.83 -6.36 -32.79
N PRO A 22 -26.58 -7.55 -33.37
CA PRO A 22 -27.29 -8.77 -33.02
C PRO A 22 -26.88 -9.26 -31.63
N GLN A 23 -27.84 -9.94 -31.02
CA GLN A 23 -27.88 -10.35 -29.62
C GLN A 23 -26.79 -11.35 -29.24
N SER A 24 -26.38 -11.22 -27.98
CA SER A 24 -25.49 -12.07 -27.19
C SER A 24 -25.69 -13.57 -27.38
N MET A 25 -24.60 -14.29 -27.66
CA MET A 25 -24.49 -15.72 -27.40
C MET A 25 -23.59 -15.89 -26.16
N ARG A 26 -24.20 -16.15 -25.01
CA ARG A 26 -23.51 -16.53 -23.77
C ARG A 26 -23.15 -18.02 -23.86
N CYS A 27 -21.88 -18.33 -24.06
CA CYS A 27 -21.36 -19.68 -23.81
C CYS A 27 -21.22 -19.88 -22.29
N TYR A 28 -22.08 -20.70 -21.70
CA TYR A 28 -21.86 -21.23 -20.36
C TYR A 28 -20.95 -22.47 -20.48
N VAL A 29 -19.78 -22.40 -19.86
CA VAL A 29 -18.92 -23.57 -19.64
C VAL A 29 -19.37 -24.23 -18.34
N THR A 30 -20.05 -25.36 -18.45
CA THR A 30 -20.44 -26.18 -17.30
C THR A 30 -19.27 -27.10 -16.94
N ILE A 31 -18.55 -26.79 -15.86
CA ILE A 31 -17.50 -27.67 -15.32
C ILE A 31 -18.18 -28.70 -14.41
N ARG A 32 -18.19 -29.97 -14.83
CA ARG A 32 -18.54 -31.11 -13.97
C ARG A 32 -17.34 -31.46 -13.09
N PHE A 33 -17.51 -31.41 -11.78
CA PHE A 33 -16.58 -32.01 -10.82
C PHE A 33 -17.00 -33.46 -10.57
N GLU A 34 -16.12 -34.39 -10.93
CA GLU A 34 -16.28 -35.81 -10.65
C GLU A 34 -15.58 -36.12 -9.33
N SER A 35 -16.35 -36.41 -8.29
CA SER A 35 -15.85 -36.72 -6.95
C SER A 35 -15.24 -38.12 -6.92
N ARG A 36 -13.92 -38.21 -6.78
CA ARG A 36 -13.24 -39.48 -6.47
C ARG A 36 -13.29 -39.74 -4.97
N THR A 37 -13.97 -40.83 -4.61
CA THR A 37 -13.97 -41.45 -3.29
C THR A 37 -12.62 -42.10 -2.99
N MET A 38 -11.99 -41.76 -1.87
CA MET A 38 -10.82 -42.47 -1.32
C MET A 38 -11.27 -43.65 -0.43
N PRO A 39 -10.55 -44.78 -0.44
CA PRO A 39 -10.86 -45.93 0.41
C PRO A 39 -10.37 -45.76 1.85
N LEU A 40 -11.20 -46.22 2.78
CA LEU A 40 -10.92 -46.43 4.21
C LEU A 40 -9.79 -47.44 4.39
N PHE A 41 -8.74 -47.09 5.14
CA PHE A 41 -7.79 -48.05 5.69
C PHE A 41 -8.18 -48.44 7.14
N PRO A 42 -8.07 -49.72 7.52
CA PRO A 42 -8.49 -50.21 8.83
C PRO A 42 -7.48 -49.89 9.94
N LYS A 43 -8.02 -49.67 11.14
CA LYS A 43 -7.30 -49.44 12.40
C LYS A 43 -6.62 -50.74 12.85
N GLY A 44 -5.29 -50.69 13.00
CA GLY A 44 -4.50 -51.68 13.72
C GLY A 44 -3.95 -51.07 15.02
N LEU A 45 -4.37 -51.62 16.15
CA LEU A 45 -3.86 -51.37 17.50
C LEU A 45 -2.54 -52.14 17.69
N LEU A 46 -1.51 -51.54 18.28
CA LEU A 46 -0.54 -52.27 19.11
C LEU A 46 0.24 -51.32 20.04
N ILE A 47 0.40 -51.82 21.26
CA ILE A 47 0.93 -51.21 22.49
C ILE A 47 2.46 -51.27 22.48
N GLY A 48 3.13 -50.24 23.00
CA GLY A 48 4.56 -50.27 23.25
C GLY A 48 5.03 -49.09 24.10
N ALA A 49 5.04 -49.28 25.42
CA ALA A 49 5.64 -48.34 26.37
C ALA A 49 7.17 -48.49 26.33
N ALA A 50 7.89 -47.40 26.09
CA ALA A 50 9.33 -47.29 26.31
C ALA A 50 9.63 -45.94 26.98
N LEU A 51 10.01 -46.01 28.25
CA LEU A 51 10.53 -44.90 29.04
C LEU A 51 11.91 -44.52 28.52
N LEU A 52 12.01 -43.36 27.86
CA LEU A 52 13.26 -42.66 27.58
C LEU A 52 13.26 -41.36 28.38
N THR A 53 14.03 -41.33 29.46
CA THR A 53 14.39 -40.12 30.20
C THR A 53 15.35 -39.28 29.34
N GLY A 54 14.79 -38.50 28.42
CA GLY A 54 15.51 -37.47 27.67
C GLY A 54 15.43 -36.15 28.41
N GLY A 55 16.58 -35.58 28.77
CA GLY A 55 16.66 -34.25 29.36
C GLY A 55 16.02 -33.21 28.45
N PHE A 56 15.02 -32.50 28.96
CA PHE A 56 14.46 -31.33 28.30
C PHE A 56 15.50 -30.21 28.32
N ALA A 57 16.31 -30.14 27.26
CA ALA A 57 16.93 -28.88 26.89
C ALA A 57 15.79 -27.88 26.70
N LYS A 58 15.76 -26.82 27.52
CA LYS A 58 14.91 -25.66 27.27
C LYS A 58 15.34 -25.08 25.93
N SER A 59 14.61 -25.44 24.88
CA SER A 59 14.59 -24.67 23.65
C SER A 59 14.16 -23.27 24.04
N ALA A 60 15.08 -22.32 24.01
CA ALA A 60 14.70 -20.92 23.98
C ALA A 60 13.74 -20.75 22.79
N PRO A 61 12.63 -20.01 22.94
CA PRO A 61 11.82 -19.67 21.78
C PRO A 61 12.75 -18.93 20.81
N ALA A 62 12.91 -19.51 19.61
CA ALA A 62 13.40 -18.76 18.47
C ALA A 62 12.51 -17.53 18.35
N ASP A 63 13.14 -16.36 18.19
CA ASP A 63 12.44 -15.10 17.93
C ASP A 63 11.42 -15.34 16.82
N ALA A 64 10.15 -15.39 17.21
CA ALA A 64 9.05 -15.24 16.27
C ALA A 64 9.11 -13.77 15.83
N ALA A 65 9.97 -13.48 14.86
CA ALA A 65 9.88 -12.28 14.06
C ALA A 65 8.46 -12.28 13.48
N GLY A 66 7.56 -11.56 14.15
CA GLY A 66 6.18 -11.42 13.73
C GLY A 66 6.14 -10.90 12.30
N THR A 67 5.19 -11.38 11.51
CA THR A 67 4.92 -10.82 10.18
C THR A 67 4.64 -9.33 10.33
N SER A 68 5.30 -8.47 9.54
CA SER A 68 5.16 -7.02 9.67
C SER A 68 3.75 -6.58 9.26
N CYS A 69 3.17 -7.26 8.27
CA CYS A 69 1.85 -7.07 7.71
C CYS A 69 0.85 -8.11 8.23
N ARG A 70 -0.34 -7.64 8.62
CA ARG A 70 -1.46 -8.48 9.05
C ARG A 70 -2.78 -8.03 8.45
N ASN A 71 -3.73 -8.96 8.38
CA ASN A 71 -5.12 -8.61 8.10
C ASN A 71 -5.76 -7.96 9.34
N VAL A 72 -6.54 -6.92 9.11
CA VAL A 72 -7.30 -6.22 10.16
C VAL A 72 -8.73 -6.05 9.68
N SER A 73 -9.69 -6.42 10.50
CA SER A 73 -11.11 -6.15 10.23
C SER A 73 -11.58 -5.04 11.16
N HIS A 74 -12.24 -4.02 10.61
CA HIS A 74 -12.77 -2.90 11.37
C HIS A 74 -14.07 -2.40 10.71
N ARG A 75 -15.12 -2.19 11.51
CA ARG A 75 -16.43 -1.72 11.03
C ARG A 75 -17.02 -2.54 9.86
N GLY A 76 -16.73 -3.84 9.80
CA GLY A 76 -17.21 -4.72 8.73
C GLY A 76 -16.40 -4.66 7.42
N GLU A 77 -15.27 -3.97 7.43
CA GLU A 77 -14.34 -3.87 6.30
C GLU A 77 -12.99 -4.51 6.62
N ASP A 78 -12.30 -4.98 5.58
CA ASP A 78 -11.00 -5.63 5.70
C ASP A 78 -9.87 -4.78 5.15
N TYR A 79 -8.77 -4.79 5.89
CA TYR A 79 -7.56 -4.02 5.64
C TYR A 79 -6.33 -4.91 5.73
N ILE A 80 -5.24 -4.40 5.18
CA ILE A 80 -3.89 -4.89 5.47
C ILE A 80 -3.19 -3.76 6.22
N ALA A 81 -2.63 -4.05 7.39
CA ALA A 81 -1.83 -3.11 8.16
C ALA A 81 -0.41 -3.67 8.35
N CYS A 82 0.60 -2.88 8.03
CA CYS A 82 2.02 -3.22 8.12
C CYS A 82 2.71 -2.27 9.10
N SER A 83 3.34 -2.81 10.13
CA SER A 83 3.93 -2.02 11.22
C SER A 83 5.46 -2.16 11.23
N PHE A 84 6.15 -1.04 11.41
CA PHE A 84 7.61 -0.97 11.43
C PHE A 84 8.09 -0.04 12.53
N ASP A 85 9.11 -0.48 13.27
CA ASP A 85 9.82 0.35 14.23
C ASP A 85 10.82 1.25 13.47
N PRO A 86 10.67 2.59 13.49
CA PRO A 86 11.60 3.49 12.81
C PRO A 86 13.03 3.47 13.40
N ALA A 87 13.23 2.92 14.60
CA ALA A 87 14.57 2.72 15.18
C ALA A 87 15.27 1.45 14.68
N ALA A 88 14.52 0.46 14.19
CA ALA A 88 15.04 -0.83 13.71
C ALA A 88 14.89 -1.03 12.20
N SER A 89 13.98 -0.31 11.56
CA SER A 89 13.64 -0.42 10.14
C SER A 89 14.11 0.81 9.36
N ASP A 90 14.76 0.59 8.22
CA ASP A 90 15.20 1.68 7.34
C ASP A 90 14.05 2.13 6.42
N ILE A 91 13.26 3.08 6.92
CA ILE A 91 12.12 3.66 6.21
C ILE A 91 12.62 4.85 5.36
N ARG A 92 12.48 4.74 4.04
CA ARG A 92 12.97 5.72 3.07
C ARG A 92 11.87 6.17 2.11
N LEU A 93 12.09 7.32 1.48
CA LEU A 93 11.24 7.85 0.41
C LEU A 93 12.01 7.90 -0.90
N TYR A 94 11.29 7.66 -2.00
CA TYR A 94 11.80 7.66 -3.36
C TYR A 94 10.78 8.28 -4.32
N ASN A 95 11.24 8.97 -5.36
CA ASN A 95 10.40 9.39 -6.49
C ASN A 95 11.11 9.16 -7.81
N LYS A 96 12.35 9.66 -7.94
CA LYS A 96 13.15 9.66 -9.16
C LYS A 96 14.46 8.91 -8.99
N ASP A 97 14.98 8.37 -10.08
CA ASP A 97 16.33 7.85 -10.16
C ASP A 97 17.38 8.98 -10.22
N HIS A 98 18.65 8.61 -10.31
CA HIS A 98 19.77 9.57 -10.37
C HIS A 98 19.78 10.41 -11.66
N ALA A 99 19.06 10.00 -12.70
CA ALA A 99 18.87 10.77 -13.92
C ALA A 99 17.66 11.73 -13.84
N GLY A 100 16.96 11.77 -12.70
CA GLY A 100 15.78 12.60 -12.50
C GLY A 100 14.50 12.00 -13.11
N VAL A 101 14.52 10.73 -13.50
CA VAL A 101 13.37 10.04 -14.11
C VAL A 101 12.58 9.31 -13.02
N PRO A 102 11.25 9.48 -12.93
CA PRO A 102 10.44 8.77 -11.94
C PRO A 102 10.60 7.24 -12.04
N PHE A 103 10.60 6.52 -10.91
CA PHE A 103 10.69 5.06 -10.92
C PHE A 103 9.46 4.37 -11.52
N ARG A 104 8.27 4.96 -11.34
CA ARG A 104 6.97 4.48 -11.86
C ARG A 104 6.50 3.14 -11.32
N SER A 105 7.33 2.33 -10.66
CA SER A 105 6.96 1.00 -10.17
C SER A 105 7.89 0.52 -9.06
N PHE A 106 7.36 -0.35 -8.18
CA PHE A 106 8.18 -1.04 -7.19
C PHE A 106 9.27 -1.93 -7.81
N LYS A 107 9.02 -2.48 -9.01
CA LYS A 107 10.02 -3.28 -9.73
C LYS A 107 11.23 -2.44 -10.12
N ALA A 108 11.03 -1.24 -10.65
CA ALA A 108 12.12 -0.35 -11.04
C ALA A 108 12.95 0.05 -9.81
N LEU A 109 12.28 0.46 -8.73
CA LEU A 109 12.95 0.76 -7.46
C LEU A 109 13.72 -0.47 -6.91
N SER A 110 13.12 -1.67 -6.95
CA SER A 110 13.80 -2.88 -6.51
C SER A 110 15.05 -3.22 -7.33
N LEU A 111 15.08 -2.90 -8.63
CA LEU A 111 16.26 -3.13 -9.46
C LEU A 111 17.37 -2.13 -9.11
N GLU A 112 17.01 -0.86 -8.92
CA GLU A 112 17.95 0.18 -8.47
C GLU A 112 18.60 -0.19 -7.13
N LEU A 113 17.82 -0.64 -6.15
CA LEU A 113 18.34 -1.02 -4.82
C LEU A 113 19.31 -2.20 -4.89
N ARG A 114 19.11 -3.14 -5.80
CA ARG A 114 20.03 -4.28 -5.98
C ARG A 114 21.42 -3.84 -6.45
N HIS A 115 21.54 -2.73 -7.16
CA HIS A 115 22.84 -2.17 -7.51
C HIS A 115 23.62 -1.62 -6.30
N ARG A 116 22.97 -1.53 -5.13
CA ARG A 116 23.53 -1.04 -3.86
C ARG A 116 23.59 -2.14 -2.79
N ASP A 117 23.45 -3.40 -3.19
CA ASP A 117 23.33 -4.55 -2.29
C ASP A 117 22.16 -4.42 -1.28
N GLU A 118 21.07 -3.77 -1.70
CA GLU A 118 19.84 -3.57 -0.93
C GLU A 118 18.62 -4.26 -1.59
N TYR A 119 17.60 -4.55 -0.80
CA TYR A 119 16.32 -5.08 -1.27
C TYR A 119 15.12 -4.43 -0.58
N LEU A 120 13.97 -4.45 -1.28
CA LEU A 120 12.69 -3.99 -0.75
C LEU A 120 12.11 -5.04 0.21
N VAL A 121 11.91 -4.66 1.47
CA VAL A 121 11.15 -5.42 2.45
C VAL A 121 9.65 -5.11 2.32
N PHE A 122 9.33 -3.84 2.15
CA PHE A 122 7.97 -3.32 1.98
C PHE A 122 8.02 -2.08 1.09
N ALA A 123 6.96 -1.84 0.30
CA ALA A 123 6.77 -0.54 -0.31
C ALA A 123 5.29 -0.21 -0.55
N MET A 124 4.96 1.07 -0.52
CA MET A 124 3.64 1.60 -0.80
C MET A 124 3.77 2.91 -1.56
N ASN A 125 2.79 3.27 -2.41
CA ASN A 125 2.76 4.62 -2.97
C ASN A 125 2.64 5.65 -1.83
N GLY A 126 3.44 6.71 -1.92
CA GLY A 126 3.53 7.80 -0.94
C GLY A 126 2.51 8.90 -1.22
N GLY A 127 2.92 10.16 -1.02
CA GLY A 127 2.07 11.33 -1.22
C GLY A 127 1.49 11.47 -2.63
N MET A 128 0.45 12.32 -2.74
CA MET A 128 -0.20 12.63 -4.02
C MET A 128 0.80 13.26 -5.01
N TYR A 129 0.57 13.03 -6.31
CA TYR A 129 1.47 13.44 -7.39
C TYR A 129 0.72 13.96 -8.62
N HIS A 130 1.41 14.74 -9.44
CA HIS A 130 0.95 15.27 -10.71
C HIS A 130 1.00 14.22 -11.83
N GLU A 131 0.44 14.50 -13.01
CA GLU A 131 0.44 13.56 -14.14
C GLU A 131 1.85 13.15 -14.60
N ASP A 132 2.85 14.01 -14.38
CA ASP A 132 4.26 13.74 -14.66
C ASP A 132 4.96 12.92 -13.55
N LEU A 133 4.20 12.46 -12.54
CA LEU A 133 4.64 11.67 -11.39
C LEU A 133 5.47 12.44 -10.36
N SER A 134 5.55 13.77 -10.48
CA SER A 134 6.18 14.63 -9.47
C SER A 134 5.28 14.83 -8.23
N PRO A 135 5.84 14.98 -7.02
CA PRO A 135 5.07 15.21 -5.80
C PRO A 135 4.24 16.50 -5.86
N VAL A 136 3.00 16.49 -5.34
CA VAL A 136 2.13 17.69 -5.25
C VAL A 136 2.57 18.66 -4.14
N GLY A 137 3.22 18.15 -3.10
CA GLY A 137 3.67 18.92 -1.95
C GLY A 137 5.04 18.43 -1.46
N LEU A 138 5.37 18.72 -0.20
CA LEU A 138 6.69 18.46 0.37
C LEU A 138 7.17 17.05 0.02
N HIS A 139 8.38 16.94 -0.51
CA HIS A 139 9.05 15.67 -0.72
C HIS A 139 10.54 15.83 -0.42
N ILE A 140 11.03 15.12 0.59
CA ILE A 140 12.43 15.16 1.03
C ILE A 140 13.01 13.75 0.90
N GLU A 141 14.16 13.66 0.25
CA GLU A 141 14.98 12.44 0.12
C GLU A 141 16.38 12.71 0.65
N GLU A 142 16.84 11.92 1.62
CA GLU A 142 18.17 12.03 2.24
C GLU A 142 18.50 13.46 2.73
N GLY A 143 17.51 14.13 3.31
CA GLY A 143 17.60 15.51 3.80
C GLY A 143 17.53 16.59 2.71
N GLY A 144 17.53 16.21 1.43
CA GLY A 144 17.38 17.13 0.30
C GLY A 144 15.92 17.35 -0.06
N GLU A 145 15.46 18.60 -0.04
CA GLU A 145 14.13 18.98 -0.51
C GLU A 145 14.04 18.88 -2.03
N GLN A 146 13.17 17.99 -2.51
CA GLN A 146 12.90 17.75 -3.93
C GLN A 146 11.64 18.49 -4.41
N ALA A 147 10.72 18.78 -3.48
CA ALA A 147 9.52 19.58 -3.70
C ALA A 147 9.15 20.30 -2.39
N PRO A 148 8.69 21.57 -2.46
CA PRO A 148 8.40 22.37 -1.27
C PRO A 148 7.07 22.01 -0.63
N LEU A 149 6.91 22.38 0.65
CA LEU A 149 5.63 22.30 1.36
C LEU A 149 4.54 23.11 0.64
N ASN A 150 3.39 22.48 0.39
CA ASN A 150 2.27 23.10 -0.30
C ASN A 150 1.06 23.23 0.62
N THR A 151 0.77 24.47 1.02
CA THR A 151 -0.35 24.83 1.92
C THR A 151 -1.44 25.61 1.17
N ASN A 152 -1.32 25.66 -0.16
CA ASN A 152 -2.24 26.42 -0.98
C ASN A 152 -3.65 25.77 -0.95
N PRO A 153 -4.72 26.59 -1.00
CA PRO A 153 -6.06 26.06 -1.23
C PRO A 153 -6.18 25.51 -2.66
N GLY A 154 -7.13 24.61 -2.88
CA GLY A 154 -7.34 23.98 -4.19
C GLY A 154 -8.44 22.92 -4.15
N TRP A 155 -8.46 22.07 -5.18
CA TRP A 155 -9.49 21.05 -5.37
C TRP A 155 -8.93 19.64 -5.18
N GLY A 156 -9.78 18.72 -4.70
CA GLY A 156 -9.41 17.33 -4.49
C GLY A 156 -8.89 17.03 -3.08
N ASN A 157 -8.52 15.78 -2.84
CA ASN A 157 -8.20 15.29 -1.48
C ASN A 157 -7.01 16.02 -0.84
N PHE A 158 -6.00 16.40 -1.63
CA PHE A 158 -4.84 17.14 -1.13
C PHE A 158 -5.21 18.46 -0.45
N HIS A 159 -6.30 19.09 -0.91
CA HIS A 159 -6.77 20.37 -0.40
C HIS A 159 -7.98 20.23 0.55
N LEU A 160 -8.33 18.99 0.94
CA LEU A 160 -9.25 18.74 2.04
C LEU A 160 -8.52 18.99 3.35
N LEU A 161 -8.39 20.27 3.71
CA LEU A 161 -7.54 20.71 4.83
C LEU A 161 -8.10 20.30 6.22
N PRO A 162 -7.20 20.01 7.19
CA PRO A 162 -5.74 20.06 7.04
C PRO A 162 -5.16 18.86 6.26
N ASN A 163 -4.24 19.17 5.35
CA ASN A 163 -3.31 18.18 4.81
C ASN A 163 -2.14 18.00 5.78
N GLY A 164 -1.25 17.06 5.52
CA GLY A 164 -0.23 16.69 6.50
C GLY A 164 1.04 16.13 5.90
N VAL A 165 2.04 15.99 6.78
CA VAL A 165 3.37 15.50 6.45
C VAL A 165 3.62 14.25 7.28
N PHE A 166 3.98 13.16 6.59
CA PHE A 166 4.69 12.05 7.20
C PHE A 166 6.18 12.32 7.07
N TYR A 167 6.92 12.20 8.16
CA TYR A 167 8.36 12.42 8.18
C TYR A 167 9.10 11.34 8.96
N VAL A 168 10.35 11.11 8.59
CA VAL A 168 11.30 10.21 9.23
C VAL A 168 12.58 10.98 9.55
N THR A 169 13.02 10.83 10.79
CA THR A 169 14.26 11.35 11.36
C THR A 169 15.08 10.18 11.89
N ASP A 170 16.23 10.43 12.49
CA ASP A 170 17.08 9.37 13.05
C ASP A 170 16.36 8.60 14.17
N GLY A 171 15.94 7.37 13.84
CA GLY A 171 15.29 6.45 14.76
C GLY A 171 13.86 6.82 15.17
N LYS A 172 13.25 7.83 14.54
CA LYS A 172 11.90 8.30 14.86
C LYS A 172 11.14 8.71 13.61
N ALA A 173 9.82 8.55 13.64
CA ALA A 173 8.93 9.03 12.60
C ALA A 173 7.74 9.75 13.23
N GLY A 174 7.05 10.57 12.43
CA GLY A 174 5.87 11.29 12.86
C GLY A 174 4.93 11.59 11.72
N VAL A 175 3.68 11.89 12.09
CA VAL A 175 2.66 12.43 11.21
C VAL A 175 2.07 13.66 11.88
N MET A 176 1.94 14.76 11.16
CA MET A 176 1.32 15.98 11.67
C MET A 176 0.73 16.82 10.54
N ALA A 177 -0.17 17.75 10.89
CA ALA A 177 -0.72 18.71 9.93
C ALA A 177 0.40 19.58 9.33
N ALA A 178 0.27 19.97 8.07
CA ALA A 178 1.32 20.72 7.36
C ALA A 178 1.66 22.06 8.03
N GLU A 179 0.66 22.73 8.59
CA GLU A 179 0.84 23.99 9.33
C GLU A 179 1.67 23.78 10.59
N ALA A 180 1.37 22.72 11.34
CA ALA A 180 2.16 22.35 12.52
C ALA A 180 3.58 21.93 12.13
N TYR A 181 3.75 21.21 11.02
CA TYR A 181 5.07 20.82 10.51
C TYR A 181 5.93 22.04 10.16
N ARG A 182 5.36 23.02 9.45
CA ARG A 182 6.05 24.27 9.11
C ARG A 182 6.59 24.98 10.36
N ASP A 183 5.80 25.00 11.42
CA ASP A 183 6.12 25.75 12.64
C ASP A 183 7.01 24.94 13.60
N ALA A 184 7.16 23.62 13.40
CA ALA A 184 7.90 22.73 14.30
C ALA A 184 9.44 22.79 14.14
N GLY A 185 9.96 23.32 13.02
CA GLY A 185 11.41 23.39 12.77
C GLY A 185 12.09 22.02 12.63
N ILE A 186 11.34 21.00 12.19
CA ILE A 186 11.85 19.63 12.03
C ILE A 186 12.73 19.57 10.77
N THR A 187 13.90 18.95 10.87
CA THR A 187 14.80 18.65 9.75
C THR A 187 14.82 17.14 9.50
N PRO A 188 13.87 16.60 8.71
CA PRO A 188 13.77 15.17 8.51
C PRO A 188 14.78 14.67 7.48
N ARG A 189 15.15 13.40 7.59
CA ARG A 189 15.89 12.70 6.54
C ARG A 189 14.97 12.37 5.36
N PHE A 190 13.70 12.06 5.64
CA PHE A 190 12.68 11.80 4.63
C PHE A 190 11.37 12.45 5.03
N ALA A 191 10.66 13.07 4.09
CA ALA A 191 9.31 13.55 4.32
C ALA A 191 8.46 13.51 3.06
N THR A 192 7.18 13.19 3.20
CA THR A 192 6.20 13.29 2.11
C THR A 192 4.95 13.98 2.63
N GLN A 193 4.45 14.94 1.86
CA GLN A 193 3.18 15.58 2.13
C GLN A 193 2.07 14.90 1.34
N SER A 194 0.93 14.78 1.99
CA SER A 194 -0.30 14.35 1.35
C SER A 194 -1.51 14.92 2.07
N GLY A 195 -2.71 14.57 1.65
CA GLY A 195 -3.91 15.01 2.33
C GLY A 195 -5.16 14.25 1.88
N PRO A 196 -6.16 14.17 2.76
CA PRO A 196 -6.28 14.81 4.09
C PRO A 196 -5.49 14.13 5.22
N MET A 197 -5.25 14.85 6.33
CA MET A 197 -5.01 14.19 7.62
C MET A 197 -6.19 13.28 7.95
N LEU A 198 -5.94 12.06 8.42
CA LEU A 198 -6.98 11.11 8.82
C LEU A 198 -7.38 11.31 10.28
N VAL A 199 -6.37 11.37 11.14
CA VAL A 199 -6.49 11.56 12.59
C VAL A 199 -5.52 12.65 13.01
N ILE A 200 -5.97 13.56 13.86
CA ILE A 200 -5.23 14.72 14.35
C ILE A 200 -5.41 14.74 15.86
N ASP A 201 -4.35 14.47 16.62
CA ASP A 201 -4.36 14.41 18.09
C ASP A 201 -5.53 13.58 18.64
N GLY A 202 -5.72 12.38 18.07
CA GLY A 202 -6.78 11.44 18.44
C GLY A 202 -8.18 11.80 17.94
N LYS A 203 -8.35 12.91 17.21
CA LYS A 203 -9.64 13.32 16.62
C LYS A 203 -9.67 13.02 15.13
N LEU A 204 -10.81 12.57 14.61
CA LEU A 204 -10.96 12.40 13.17
C LEU A 204 -11.00 13.76 12.48
N HIS A 205 -10.59 13.78 11.21
CA HIS A 205 -10.75 14.94 10.36
C HIS A 205 -12.22 15.41 10.32
N PRO A 206 -12.51 16.70 10.55
CA PRO A 206 -13.89 17.19 10.76
C PRO A 206 -14.79 17.06 9.52
N ARG A 207 -14.19 16.95 8.32
CA ARG A 207 -14.92 16.79 7.06
C ARG A 207 -15.33 15.35 6.73
N PHE A 208 -14.99 14.37 7.57
CA PHE A 208 -15.34 12.98 7.32
C PHE A 208 -16.73 12.65 7.83
N LEU A 209 -17.66 12.45 6.89
CA LEU A 209 -19.03 12.08 7.19
C LEU A 209 -19.15 10.56 7.36
N PRO A 210 -19.72 10.06 8.48
CA PRO A 210 -19.96 8.63 8.69
C PRO A 210 -20.84 7.99 7.61
N ASP A 211 -21.74 8.76 7.03
CA ASP A 211 -22.74 8.37 6.04
C ASP A 211 -22.38 8.79 4.61
N SER A 212 -21.13 9.20 4.35
CA SER A 212 -20.66 9.58 3.01
C SER A 212 -20.94 8.50 1.95
N ASP A 213 -21.29 8.91 0.75
CA ASP A 213 -21.43 8.04 -0.43
C ASP A 213 -20.09 7.82 -1.18
N SER A 214 -18.99 8.39 -0.70
CA SER A 214 -17.67 8.30 -1.34
C SER A 214 -16.91 7.04 -0.91
N PHE A 215 -17.00 6.01 -1.76
CA PHE A 215 -16.25 4.77 -1.60
C PHE A 215 -15.08 4.69 -2.56
N LYS A 216 -13.87 4.55 -2.01
CA LYS A 216 -12.62 4.37 -2.76
C LYS A 216 -11.70 3.40 -2.03
N THR A 217 -10.82 2.73 -2.76
CA THR A 217 -9.68 2.07 -2.11
C THR A 217 -8.83 3.16 -1.47
N ARG A 218 -8.33 2.94 -0.25
CA ARG A 218 -7.59 3.95 0.49
C ARG A 218 -6.33 3.35 1.06
N ASN A 219 -5.28 4.14 1.08
CA ASN A 219 -4.08 3.86 1.85
C ASN A 219 -3.70 5.05 2.73
N GLY A 220 -2.88 4.79 3.73
CA GLY A 220 -2.47 5.80 4.69
C GLY A 220 -1.32 5.32 5.54
N VAL A 221 -0.74 6.27 6.27
CA VAL A 221 0.31 6.06 7.25
C VAL A 221 -0.10 6.72 8.55
N GLY A 222 0.14 6.06 9.68
CA GLY A 222 0.01 6.63 11.01
C GLY A 222 1.20 6.28 11.86
N VAL A 223 1.34 6.96 12.99
CA VAL A 223 2.30 6.61 14.03
C VAL A 223 1.55 6.30 15.30
N THR A 224 1.80 5.13 15.88
CA THR A 224 1.13 4.68 17.12
C THR A 224 1.57 5.52 18.31
N THR A 225 0.87 5.41 19.44
CA THR A 225 1.29 6.03 20.71
C THR A 225 2.68 5.54 21.17
N GLU A 226 3.08 4.34 20.76
CA GLU A 226 4.39 3.72 21.04
C GLU A 226 5.48 4.13 20.03
N GLY A 227 5.14 4.92 19.01
CA GLY A 227 6.08 5.40 17.99
C GLY A 227 6.30 4.45 16.80
N GLN A 228 5.51 3.38 16.67
CA GLN A 228 5.57 2.49 15.51
C GLN A 228 4.92 3.14 14.29
N VAL A 229 5.55 3.02 13.12
CA VAL A 229 4.94 3.46 11.85
C VAL A 229 4.01 2.38 11.34
N VAL A 230 2.75 2.72 11.11
CA VAL A 230 1.74 1.78 10.59
C VAL A 230 1.25 2.25 9.24
N PHE A 231 1.50 1.46 8.21
CA PHE A 231 0.92 1.63 6.89
C PHE A 231 -0.31 0.77 6.75
N ALA A 232 -1.41 1.31 6.24
CA ALA A 232 -2.62 0.53 6.01
C ALA A 232 -3.18 0.75 4.61
N VAL A 233 -3.80 -0.29 4.05
CA VAL A 233 -4.53 -0.24 2.78
C VAL A 233 -5.83 -1.04 2.88
N SER A 234 -6.93 -0.49 2.38
CA SER A 234 -8.21 -1.19 2.31
C SER A 234 -8.21 -2.24 1.19
N LYS A 235 -8.82 -3.40 1.45
CA LYS A 235 -8.97 -4.45 0.42
C LYS A 235 -10.11 -4.16 -0.56
N ARG A 236 -11.06 -3.32 -0.15
CA ARG A 236 -12.22 -2.89 -0.92
C ARG A 236 -12.42 -1.38 -0.79
N PRO A 237 -13.28 -0.77 -1.62
CA PRO A 237 -13.66 0.61 -1.46
C PRO A 237 -14.34 0.88 -0.11
N VAL A 238 -13.86 1.90 0.62
CA VAL A 238 -14.37 2.31 1.94
C VAL A 238 -14.57 3.83 2.00
N ARG A 239 -15.34 4.29 2.99
CA ARG A 239 -15.46 5.74 3.30
C ARG A 239 -14.19 6.27 3.94
N PHE A 240 -13.95 7.58 3.82
CA PHE A 240 -12.88 8.23 4.57
C PHE A 240 -13.07 8.07 6.07
N HIS A 241 -14.31 8.24 6.56
CA HIS A 241 -14.64 8.09 7.98
C HIS A 241 -14.23 6.70 8.50
N ASP A 242 -14.67 5.62 7.84
CA ASP A 242 -14.36 4.26 8.27
C ASP A 242 -12.85 4.00 8.25
N PHE A 243 -12.15 4.47 7.21
CA PHE A 243 -10.69 4.35 7.14
C PHE A 243 -9.96 5.15 8.22
N ALA A 244 -10.43 6.35 8.57
CA ALA A 244 -9.83 7.15 9.63
C ALA A 244 -10.06 6.53 11.02
N THR A 245 -11.24 5.94 11.25
CA THR A 245 -11.50 5.21 12.50
C THR A 245 -10.65 3.96 12.64
N LEU A 246 -10.21 3.31 11.54
CA LEU A 246 -9.26 2.21 11.63
C LEU A 246 -7.97 2.67 12.33
N PHE A 247 -7.39 3.79 11.88
CA PHE A 247 -6.18 4.34 12.48
C PHE A 247 -6.37 4.71 13.95
N ARG A 248 -7.44 5.45 14.26
CA ARG A 248 -7.70 5.91 15.63
C ARG A 248 -8.06 4.77 16.58
N ASP A 249 -8.99 3.90 16.18
CA ASP A 249 -9.66 2.97 17.11
C ASP A 249 -9.02 1.58 17.13
N ALA A 250 -8.39 1.14 16.04
CA ALA A 250 -7.89 -0.23 15.89
C ALA A 250 -6.37 -0.33 15.72
N LEU A 251 -5.71 0.75 15.31
CA LEU A 251 -4.25 0.82 15.14
C LEU A 251 -3.57 1.75 16.14
N ASP A 252 -4.35 2.40 17.03
CA ASP A 252 -3.86 3.30 18.09
C ASP A 252 -2.95 4.43 17.58
N CYS A 253 -3.28 4.98 16.41
CA CYS A 253 -2.56 6.10 15.80
C CYS A 253 -3.24 7.43 16.18
N PRO A 254 -2.69 8.22 17.12
CA PRO A 254 -3.21 9.56 17.41
C PRO A 254 -3.06 10.53 16.23
N ASN A 255 -2.10 10.28 15.35
CA ASN A 255 -1.92 11.02 14.10
C ASN A 255 -1.79 10.05 12.93
N ALA A 256 -2.54 10.32 11.87
CA ALA A 256 -2.51 9.53 10.65
C ALA A 256 -2.81 10.40 9.43
N LEU A 257 -2.26 10.01 8.28
CA LEU A 257 -2.26 10.75 7.03
C LEU A 257 -2.74 9.84 5.89
N PHE A 258 -3.67 10.34 5.09
CA PHE A 258 -4.04 9.70 3.85
C PHE A 258 -2.97 9.95 2.79
N LEU A 259 -2.58 8.91 2.07
CA LEU A 259 -1.56 9.01 1.03
C LEU A 259 -2.23 9.23 -0.34
N ASP A 260 -2.46 8.21 -1.14
CA ASP A 260 -3.19 8.33 -2.40
C ASP A 260 -4.12 7.13 -2.67
N GLY A 261 -5.41 7.46 -2.82
CA GLY A 261 -6.52 6.52 -2.95
C GLY A 261 -6.92 6.18 -4.38
N THR A 262 -6.35 6.82 -5.40
CA THR A 262 -6.64 6.39 -6.79
C THR A 262 -5.82 5.15 -7.14
N ILE A 263 -4.61 5.05 -6.58
CA ILE A 263 -3.60 4.09 -7.02
C ILE A 263 -3.21 3.07 -5.93
N SER A 264 -3.45 3.37 -4.64
CA SER A 264 -3.33 2.48 -3.45
C SER A 264 -2.66 1.12 -3.70
N SER A 265 -1.36 1.15 -3.99
CA SER A 265 -0.53 0.03 -4.41
C SER A 265 0.39 -0.39 -3.27
N LEU A 266 0.51 -1.69 -3.05
CA LEU A 266 1.32 -2.30 -2.00
C LEU A 266 2.25 -3.38 -2.57
N TYR A 267 3.49 -3.34 -2.12
CA TYR A 267 4.48 -4.40 -2.22
C TYR A 267 4.77 -4.94 -0.82
N ALA A 268 4.32 -6.16 -0.56
CA ALA A 268 4.51 -6.88 0.70
C ALA A 268 4.76 -8.37 0.40
N PRO A 269 6.02 -8.78 0.16
CA PRO A 269 6.37 -10.14 -0.24
C PRO A 269 6.00 -11.19 0.81
N GLU A 270 6.06 -10.84 2.09
CA GLU A 270 5.70 -11.74 3.21
C GLU A 270 4.24 -12.23 3.17
N ILE A 271 3.35 -11.48 2.52
CA ILE A 271 1.94 -11.86 2.29
C ILE A 271 1.64 -12.09 0.79
N ASN A 272 2.68 -12.25 -0.03
CA ASN A 272 2.59 -12.47 -1.48
C ASN A 272 1.76 -11.40 -2.22
N ARG A 273 1.84 -10.13 -1.79
CA ARG A 273 1.18 -9.00 -2.46
C ARG A 273 2.17 -8.15 -3.24
N HIS A 274 1.92 -8.00 -4.53
CA HIS A 274 2.78 -7.28 -5.47
C HIS A 274 1.93 -6.51 -6.50
N ASP A 275 1.52 -5.29 -6.14
CA ASP A 275 0.69 -4.45 -7.01
C ASP A 275 1.52 -3.79 -8.12
N ARG A 276 0.93 -3.66 -9.30
CA ARG A 276 1.63 -3.22 -10.54
C ARG A 276 0.73 -2.56 -11.58
N LEU A 277 -0.46 -2.13 -11.18
CA LEU A 277 -1.50 -1.67 -12.10
C LEU A 277 -1.30 -0.23 -12.59
N PHE A 278 -0.61 0.59 -11.82
CA PHE A 278 -0.51 2.03 -12.07
C PHE A 278 0.93 2.52 -11.99
N PRO A 279 1.29 3.56 -12.77
CA PRO A 279 2.56 4.24 -12.60
C PRO A 279 2.57 5.01 -11.28
N LEU A 280 3.62 4.83 -10.49
CA LEU A 280 3.79 5.43 -9.16
C LEU A 280 4.61 6.73 -9.21
N GLY A 281 4.16 7.75 -8.48
CA GLY A 281 4.95 8.93 -8.14
C GLY A 281 5.83 8.65 -6.91
N PRO A 282 5.65 9.37 -5.79
CA PRO A 282 6.33 9.07 -4.53
C PRO A 282 6.10 7.62 -4.09
N ILE A 283 7.13 7.00 -3.53
CA ILE A 283 7.13 5.65 -2.97
C ILE A 283 7.74 5.72 -1.57
N ILE A 284 7.02 5.20 -0.59
CA ILE A 284 7.56 4.91 0.75
C ILE A 284 8.01 3.45 0.75
N ALA A 285 9.22 3.18 1.24
CA ALA A 285 9.76 1.83 1.28
C ALA A 285 10.47 1.54 2.60
N VAL A 286 10.44 0.27 2.99
CA VAL A 286 11.37 -0.29 3.99
C VAL A 286 12.40 -1.10 3.24
N VAL A 287 13.67 -0.82 3.47
CA VAL A 287 14.80 -1.46 2.79
C VAL A 287 15.68 -2.21 3.78
N ALA A 288 16.38 -3.23 3.28
CA ALA A 288 17.38 -3.97 4.02
C ALA A 288 18.55 -4.32 3.10
N ARG A 289 19.72 -4.63 3.68
CA ARG A 289 20.89 -5.07 2.91
C ARG A 289 20.86 -6.58 2.75
N PHE A 290 21.30 -7.07 1.59
CA PHE A 290 21.50 -8.51 1.43
C PHE A 290 22.53 -9.03 2.44
N PRO A 291 22.29 -10.20 3.06
CA PRO A 291 23.32 -10.84 3.86
C PRO A 291 24.54 -11.13 2.97
N HIS A 292 25.71 -10.72 3.45
CA HIS A 292 26.99 -10.99 2.81
C HIS A 292 27.41 -12.46 2.96
#